data_AF-A0A2U2SBY2-F1
#
_entry.id   AF-A0A2U2SBY2-F1
#
_cell.length_a   1.000
_cell.length_b   1.000
_cell.length_c   1.000
_cell.angle_alpha   90.00
_cell.angle_beta   90.00
_cell.angle_gamma   90.00
#
_symmetry.space_group_name_H-M   'P 1'
#
loop_
_entity.id
_entity.type
_entity.pdbx_description
1 polymer ?
#
loop_
_entity_poly.entity_id
_entity_poly.type
_entity_poly.pdbx_seq_one_letter_code
_entity_poly.pdbx_strand_id
1 'polypeptide(L)' 'MQLKNALAVIVGNRNFFADSLVEQGRKEILSVLGELGIEVIIPDEKTTKLGAVETWEDA' A
#
# COMPACT_ATOMS: atom_id res chain seq x y z
N MET A 1 14.42 -3.35 23.87
CA MET A 1 13.75 -3.62 22.57
C MET A 1 14.53 -2.89 21.51
N GLN A 2 14.94 -3.59 20.44
CA GLN A 2 15.57 -2.96 19.29
C GLN A 2 14.46 -2.39 18.41
N LEU A 3 14.52 -1.09 18.07
CA LEU A 3 13.57 -0.48 17.16
C LEU A 3 13.82 -1.05 15.76
N LYS A 4 12.82 -1.75 15.22
CA LYS A 4 12.83 -2.23 13.84
C LYS A 4 12.30 -1.10 12.95
N ASN A 5 13.09 -0.66 12.00
CA ASN A 5 12.68 0.36 11.05
C ASN A 5 11.80 -0.29 9.99
N ALA A 6 10.61 0.25 9.76
CA ALA A 6 9.70 -0.19 8.71
C ALA A 6 9.29 1.00 7.84
N LEU A 7 9.07 0.74 6.55
CA LEU A 7 8.57 1.71 5.59
C LEU A 7 7.06 1.62 5.50
N ALA A 8 6.36 2.73 5.80
CA ALA A 8 4.93 2.83 5.57
C ALA A 8 4.66 3.13 4.08
N VAL A 9 3.79 2.35 3.45
CA VAL A 9 3.36 2.54 2.06
C VAL A 9 1.87 2.83 2.04
N ILE A 10 1.49 3.91 1.37
CA ILE A 10 0.09 4.30 1.16
C ILE A 10 -0.15 4.35 -0.34
N VAL A 11 -1.08 3.54 -0.82
CA VAL A 11 -1.52 3.56 -2.21
C VAL A 11 -2.74 4.46 -2.30
N GLY A 12 -2.73 5.43 -3.21
CA GLY A 12 -3.86 6.34 -3.42
C GLY A 12 -4.59 6.03 -4.73
N ASN A 13 -5.91 6.13 -4.72
CA ASN A 13 -6.73 6.28 -5.92
C ASN A 13 -7.74 7.40 -5.66
N ARG A 14 -8.43 7.92 -6.68
CA ARG A 14 -9.53 8.88 -6.50
C ARG A 14 -10.81 8.32 -7.11
N ASN A 15 -10.93 6.99 -7.10
CA ASN A 15 -11.93 6.21 -7.83
C ASN A 15 -12.08 6.69 -9.30
N PHE A 16 -10.97 7.16 -9.88
CA PHE A 16 -10.88 7.71 -11.24
C PHE A 16 -10.15 6.74 -12.17
N PHE A 17 -9.11 6.10 -11.65
CA PHE A 17 -8.33 5.09 -12.35
C PHE A 17 -8.87 3.69 -12.06
N ALA A 18 -8.63 2.77 -13.00
CA ALA A 18 -9.09 1.40 -12.89
C ALA A 18 -8.49 0.70 -11.67
N ASP A 19 -9.30 -0.07 -10.96
CA ASP A 19 -8.92 -0.83 -9.76
C ASP A 19 -7.70 -1.74 -9.99
N SER A 20 -7.58 -2.33 -11.20
CA SER A 20 -6.42 -3.13 -11.60
C SER A 20 -5.08 -2.39 -11.45
N LEU A 21 -5.06 -1.06 -11.63
CA LEU A 21 -3.83 -0.27 -11.49
C LEU A 21 -3.39 -0.16 -10.03
N VAL A 22 -4.34 -0.11 -9.09
CA VAL A 22 -4.07 -0.16 -7.65
C VAL A 22 -3.49 -1.52 -7.29
N GLU A 23 -4.13 -2.61 -7.73
CA GLU A 23 -3.66 -3.98 -7.44
C GLU A 23 -2.28 -4.25 -8.02
N GLN A 24 -2.04 -3.86 -9.27
CA GLN A 24 -0.76 -4.04 -9.95
C GLN A 24 0.34 -3.19 -9.30
N GLY A 25 0.07 -1.90 -9.07
CA GLY A 25 1.03 -1.00 -8.43
C GLY A 25 1.39 -1.45 -7.02
N ARG A 26 0.41 -1.87 -6.22
CA ARG A 26 0.64 -2.47 -4.89
C ARG A 26 1.58 -3.67 -4.96
N LYS A 27 1.30 -4.62 -5.84
CA LYS A 27 2.11 -5.84 -6.01
C LYS A 27 3.55 -5.51 -6.42
N GLU A 28 3.72 -4.58 -7.34
CA GLU A 28 5.04 -4.16 -7.83
C GLU A 28 5.86 -3.48 -6.71
N ILE A 29 5.25 -2.55 -5.96
CA ILE A 29 5.89 -1.88 -4.83
C ILE A 29 6.33 -2.90 -3.77
N LEU A 30 5.45 -3.84 -3.40
CA LEU A 30 5.76 -4.86 -2.40
C LEU A 30 6.86 -5.82 -2.86
N SER A 31 6.89 -6.19 -4.16
CA SER A 31 7.95 -7.01 -4.72
C SER A 31 9.31 -6.32 -4.58
N VAL A 32 9.42 -5.09 -5.06
CA VAL A 32 10.68 -4.33 -5.04
C VAL A 32 11.17 -4.10 -3.61
N LEU A 33 10.29 -3.70 -2.70
CA LEU A 33 10.67 -3.48 -1.30
C LEU A 33 11.07 -4.78 -0.60
N GLY A 34 10.41 -5.89 -0.93
CA GLY A 34 10.77 -7.23 -0.47
C GLY A 34 12.15 -7.66 -0.97
N GLU A 35 12.47 -7.42 -2.25
CA GLU A 35 13.79 -7.69 -2.84
C GLU A 35 14.91 -6.86 -2.18
N LEU A 36 14.59 -5.64 -1.73
CA LEU A 36 15.50 -4.78 -0.98
C LEU A 36 15.62 -5.13 0.52
N GLY A 37 14.86 -6.13 1.00
CA GLY A 37 14.84 -6.53 2.41
C GLY A 37 14.23 -5.48 3.33
N ILE A 38 13.38 -4.60 2.80
CA ILE A 38 12.72 -3.54 3.56
C ILE A 38 11.45 -4.10 4.19
N GLU A 39 11.31 -3.95 5.50
CA GLU A 39 10.06 -4.27 6.19
C GLU A 39 9.01 -3.21 5.84
N VAL A 40 7.86 -3.63 5.34
CA VAL A 40 6.80 -2.74 4.86
C VAL A 40 5.56 -2.86 5.72
N ILE A 41 4.96 -1.71 6.03
CA ILE A 41 3.63 -1.61 6.63
C ILE A 41 2.71 -0.94 5.60
N ILE A 42 1.62 -1.61 5.25
CA ILE A 42 0.67 -1.14 4.23
C ILE A 42 -0.76 -1.51 4.70
N PRO A 43 -1.79 -0.68 4.44
CA PRO A 43 -3.17 -1.04 4.77
C PRO A 43 -3.58 -2.37 4.14
N ASP A 44 -4.33 -3.18 4.89
CA ASP A 44 -4.88 -4.43 4.37
C ASP A 44 -5.93 -4.15 3.29
N GLU A 45 -6.02 -5.03 2.30
CA GLU A 45 -6.94 -4.89 1.17
C GLU A 45 -8.43 -4.88 1.59
N LYS A 46 -8.73 -5.29 2.82
CA LYS A 46 -10.07 -5.28 3.41
C LYS A 46 -10.34 -4.06 4.30
N THR A 47 -9.32 -3.25 4.62
CA THR A 47 -9.50 -2.07 5.48
C THR A 47 -10.22 -0.95 4.71
N THR A 48 -9.83 -0.76 3.47
CA THR A 48 -10.47 0.14 2.48
C THR A 48 -10.53 -0.59 1.14
N LYS A 49 -11.09 -0.01 0.09
CA LYS A 49 -11.14 -0.64 -1.24
C LYS A 49 -9.72 -0.94 -1.72
N LEU A 50 -9.35 -2.22 -1.79
CA LEU A 50 -8.00 -2.69 -2.16
C LEU A 50 -6.87 -2.15 -1.26
N GLY A 51 -7.21 -1.66 -0.06
CA GLY A 51 -6.25 -1.03 0.85
C GLY A 51 -5.69 0.29 0.30
N ALA A 52 -6.40 0.91 -0.65
CA ALA A 52 -6.08 2.24 -1.16
C ALA A 52 -6.84 3.33 -0.42
N VAL A 53 -6.23 4.49 -0.30
CA VAL A 53 -6.85 5.71 0.22
C VAL A 53 -7.55 6.39 -0.96
N GLU A 54 -8.89 6.46 -0.91
CA GLU A 54 -9.70 7.02 -2.00
C GLU A 54 -10.48 8.27 -1.62
N THR A 55 -10.83 8.37 -0.34
CA THR A 55 -11.64 9.42 0.26
C THR A 55 -10.88 10.09 1.40
N TRP A 56 -11.43 11.19 1.90
CA TRP A 56 -10.91 11.85 3.10
C TRP A 56 -11.06 10.99 4.37
N GLU A 57 -12.02 10.07 4.38
CA GLU A 57 -12.28 9.19 5.53
C GLU A 57 -11.28 8.04 5.63
N ASP A 58 -10.59 7.72 4.52
CA ASP A 58 -9.55 6.67 4.48
C ASP A 58 -8.19 7.13 5.04
N ALA A 59 -7.99 8.43 5.31
CA ALA A 59 -6.69 9.07 5.58
C ALA A 59 -6.44 9.43 7.06
#